data_AF-A0A1Z3UC83-F1
#
_entry.id   AF-A0A1Z3UC83-F1
#
_cell.length_a   1.000
_cell.length_b   1.000
_cell.length_c   1.000
_cell.angle_alpha   90.00
_cell.angle_beta   90.00
_cell.angle_gamma   90.00
#
_symmetry.space_group_name_H-M   'P 1'
#
loop_
_entity.id
_entity.type
_entity.pdbx_description
1 polymer ?
#
loop_
_entity_poly.entity_id
_entity_poly.type
_entity_poly.pdbx_seq_one_letter_code
_entity_poly.pdbx_strand_id
1 'polypeptide(L)'
;MAIFSLEGTERKSDRLEAFMDAVLAIAFTLPVVELHAPKPEEGDLAAAYLKLAPEYGAYVLSVVLIGLYWAYSHFSGKLLEKTDHGYNLLSIGFLAAVSITPFPARPLVEHLGGDAESTTAALWYLGVAATPATWWFLRWVYATARGLPDRRLTEAYLRSLTIKYGLTAAAYWAAFGLVFWNWRVGLIAAGIVTLSYIVPPAKPTYKPDYEPENG
;
A
#
# COMPACT_ATOMS: atom_id res chain seq x y z
N MET A 1 -0.62 33.10 11.83
CA MET A 1 -0.24 31.69 11.58
C MET A 1 0.37 31.63 10.19
N ALA A 2 1.70 31.71 10.09
CA ALA A 2 2.40 31.82 8.82
C ALA A 2 2.30 30.49 8.07
N ILE A 3 1.58 30.49 6.96
CA ILE A 3 1.64 29.43 5.96
C ILE A 3 3.06 29.52 5.37
N PHE A 4 3.93 28.58 5.72
CA PHE A 4 5.26 28.46 5.11
C PHE A 4 5.07 28.41 3.59
N SER A 5 5.46 29.47 2.88
CA SER A 5 5.41 29.50 1.43
C SER A 5 6.49 28.56 0.90
N LEU A 6 6.05 27.41 0.38
CA LEU A 6 6.89 26.44 -0.33
C LEU A 6 6.99 26.74 -1.84
N GLU A 7 6.46 27.90 -2.28
CA GLU A 7 6.62 28.37 -3.66
C GLU A 7 8.11 28.54 -3.97
N GLY A 8 8.60 27.79 -4.97
CA GLY A 8 10.02 27.80 -5.36
C GLY A 8 10.82 26.54 -4.99
N THR A 9 10.25 25.59 -4.24
CA THR A 9 10.89 24.28 -3.97
C THR A 9 10.46 23.16 -4.93
N GLU A 10 9.70 23.52 -5.96
CA GLU A 10 9.07 22.58 -6.89
C GLU A 10 10.12 21.91 -7.78
N ARG A 11 10.14 20.58 -7.76
CA ARG A 11 11.01 19.77 -8.61
C ARG A 11 10.20 18.73 -9.37
N LYS A 12 10.66 18.38 -10.58
CA LYS A 12 10.16 17.22 -11.31
C LYS A 12 10.14 15.99 -10.39
N SER A 13 9.07 15.20 -10.49
CA SER A 13 8.77 14.05 -9.63
C SER A 13 9.80 12.93 -9.71
N ASP A 14 10.61 12.86 -10.77
CA ASP A 14 11.55 11.78 -11.08
C ASP A 14 12.45 11.35 -9.91
N ARG A 15 12.96 12.31 -9.11
CA ARG A 15 13.82 12.00 -7.96
C ARG A 15 13.06 11.34 -6.82
N LEU A 16 11.84 11.78 -6.57
CA LEU A 16 10.99 11.18 -5.55
C LEU A 16 10.56 9.78 -6.00
N GLU A 17 10.20 9.63 -7.27
CA GLU A 17 9.82 8.33 -7.84
C GLU A 17 10.97 7.32 -7.71
N ALA A 18 12.20 7.70 -8.10
CA ALA A 18 13.37 6.85 -7.94
C ALA A 18 13.66 6.48 -6.47
N PHE A 19 13.45 7.41 -5.54
CA PHE A 19 13.60 7.12 -4.11
C PHE A 19 12.53 6.17 -3.60
N MET A 20 11.26 6.38 -3.99
CA MET A 20 10.15 5.48 -3.65
C MET A 20 10.38 4.07 -4.21
N ASP A 21 10.82 3.95 -5.47
CA ASP A 21 11.15 2.68 -6.10
C ASP A 21 12.27 1.95 -5.36
N ALA A 22 13.34 2.66 -4.98
CA ALA A 22 14.45 2.07 -4.23
C ALA A 22 14.00 1.53 -2.87
N VAL A 23 13.18 2.30 -2.13
CA VAL A 23 12.68 1.87 -0.81
C VAL A 23 11.69 0.73 -0.94
N LEU A 24 10.77 0.78 -1.91
CA LEU A 24 9.81 -0.31 -2.15
C LEU A 24 10.50 -1.59 -2.62
N ALA A 25 11.57 -1.51 -3.42
CA ALA A 25 12.36 -2.67 -3.81
C ALA A 25 13.05 -3.34 -2.62
N ILE A 26 13.61 -2.56 -1.69
CA ILE A 26 14.16 -3.10 -0.43
C ILE A 26 13.03 -3.74 0.39
N ALA A 27 11.91 -3.03 0.60
CA ALA A 27 10.78 -3.55 1.37
C ALA A 27 10.17 -4.83 0.75
N PHE A 28 10.18 -4.96 -0.57
CA PHE A 28 9.70 -6.14 -1.29
C PHE A 28 10.59 -7.37 -1.05
N THR A 29 11.91 -7.17 -0.87
CA THR A 29 12.86 -8.27 -0.72
C THR A 29 13.09 -8.68 0.73
N LEU A 30 13.00 -7.74 1.69
CA LEU A 30 13.23 -8.02 3.10
C LEU A 30 12.37 -9.17 3.69
N PRO A 31 11.09 -9.38 3.34
CA PRO A 31 10.30 -10.50 3.86
C PRO A 31 10.95 -11.88 3.66
N VAL A 32 11.87 -12.03 2.70
CA VAL A 32 12.59 -13.30 2.49
C VAL A 32 13.46 -13.69 3.68
N VAL A 33 13.93 -12.73 4.48
CA VAL A 33 14.80 -13.00 5.65
C VAL A 33 14.04 -13.68 6.79
N GLU A 34 12.71 -13.60 6.78
CA GLU A 34 11.83 -14.27 7.74
C GLU A 34 11.60 -15.76 7.38
N LEU A 35 12.11 -16.22 6.22
CA LEU A 35 12.14 -17.63 5.85
C LEU A 35 13.38 -18.29 6.46
N HIS A 36 13.16 -19.04 7.54
CA HIS A 36 14.24 -19.67 8.28
C HIS A 36 14.61 -21.02 7.69
N ALA A 37 15.88 -21.40 7.79
CA ALA A 37 16.30 -22.75 7.43
C ALA A 37 15.61 -23.77 8.36
N PRO A 38 15.03 -24.87 7.82
CA PRO A 38 14.35 -25.86 8.64
C PRO A 38 15.34 -26.57 9.55
N LYS A 39 14.90 -26.92 10.76
CA LYS A 39 15.64 -27.72 11.72
C LYS A 39 15.00 -29.10 11.81
N PRO A 40 15.50 -30.12 11.08
CA PRO A 40 14.89 -31.44 11.07
C PRO A 40 15.02 -32.12 12.43
N GLU A 41 13.90 -32.63 12.92
CA GLU A 41 13.85 -33.57 14.04
C GLU A 41 14.02 -34.98 13.46
N GLU A 42 14.85 -35.82 14.10
CA GLU A 42 15.08 -37.22 13.70
C GLU A 42 15.57 -37.43 12.25
N GLY A 43 16.09 -36.38 11.61
CA GLY A 43 16.57 -36.44 10.22
C GLY A 43 15.47 -36.32 9.15
N ASP A 44 14.21 -36.08 9.51
CA ASP A 44 13.13 -35.85 8.53
C ASP A 44 13.14 -34.40 8.03
N LEU A 45 13.98 -34.16 7.02
CA LEU A 45 14.09 -32.86 6.36
C LEU A 45 12.81 -32.46 5.63
N ALA A 46 12.09 -33.42 5.05
CA ALA A 46 10.88 -33.13 4.27
C ALA A 46 9.76 -32.59 5.17
N ALA A 47 9.49 -33.24 6.30
CA ALA A 47 8.53 -32.75 7.28
C ALA A 47 8.93 -31.38 7.84
N ALA A 48 10.22 -31.15 8.06
CA ALA A 48 10.72 -29.87 8.55
C ALA A 48 10.45 -28.71 7.57
N TYR A 49 10.57 -28.92 6.26
CA TYR A 49 10.17 -27.93 5.25
C TYR A 49 8.65 -27.69 5.23
N LEU A 50 7.84 -28.74 5.37
CA LEU A 50 6.38 -28.58 5.42
C LEU A 50 5.91 -27.77 6.64
N LYS A 51 6.61 -27.87 7.78
CA LYS A 51 6.34 -27.06 8.99
C LYS A 51 6.55 -25.56 8.76
N LEU A 52 7.28 -25.14 7.73
CA LEU A 52 7.51 -23.73 7.38
C LEU A 52 6.37 -23.10 6.55
N ALA A 53 5.29 -23.84 6.27
CA ALA A 53 4.15 -23.32 5.52
C ALA A 53 3.63 -21.94 5.99
N PRO A 54 3.57 -21.63 7.30
CA PRO A 54 3.17 -20.30 7.75
C PRO A 54 4.15 -19.19 7.34
N GLU A 55 5.46 -19.47 7.33
CA GLU A 55 6.49 -18.52 6.89
C GLU A 55 6.33 -18.22 5.39
N TYR A 56 6.09 -19.25 4.57
CA TYR A 56 5.82 -19.08 3.14
C TYR A 56 4.56 -18.25 2.89
N GLY A 57 3.48 -18.50 3.64
CA GLY A 57 2.25 -17.73 3.55
C GLY A 57 2.46 -16.25 3.90
N ALA A 58 3.20 -15.99 4.98
CA ALA A 58 3.52 -14.63 5.41
C ALA A 58 4.38 -13.88 4.40
N TYR A 59 5.36 -14.56 3.82
CA TYR A 59 6.21 -14.05 2.75
C TYR A 59 5.37 -13.66 1.52
N VAL A 60 4.55 -14.58 1.00
CA VAL A 60 3.70 -14.33 -0.18
C VAL A 60 2.74 -13.17 0.08
N LEU A 61 2.08 -13.15 1.25
CA LEU A 61 1.15 -12.10 1.64
C LEU A 61 1.83 -10.72 1.66
N SER A 62 3.04 -10.65 2.20
CA SER A 62 3.84 -9.41 2.26
C SER A 62 4.25 -8.94 0.87
N VAL A 63 4.80 -9.84 0.06
CA VAL A 63 5.29 -9.53 -1.30
C VAL A 63 4.16 -9.08 -2.22
N VAL A 64 2.99 -9.73 -2.15
CA VAL A 64 1.80 -9.32 -2.92
C VAL A 64 1.34 -7.92 -2.52
N LEU A 65 1.21 -7.64 -1.22
CA LEU A 65 0.74 -6.33 -0.75
C LEU A 65 1.70 -5.21 -1.16
N ILE A 66 3.01 -5.39 -0.93
CA ILE A 66 4.04 -4.40 -1.28
C ILE A 66 4.12 -4.23 -2.81
N GLY A 67 4.08 -5.33 -3.56
CA GLY A 67 4.11 -5.31 -5.02
C GLY A 67 2.92 -4.56 -5.64
N LEU A 68 1.72 -4.71 -5.06
CA LEU A 68 0.55 -3.93 -5.48
C LEU A 68 0.72 -2.44 -5.21
N TYR A 69 1.29 -2.06 -4.06
CA TYR A 69 1.59 -0.65 -3.78
C TYR A 69 2.63 -0.08 -4.76
N TRP A 70 3.66 -0.87 -5.12
CA TRP A 70 4.64 -0.47 -6.12
C TRP A 70 4.06 -0.32 -7.53
N ALA A 71 3.26 -1.30 -7.98
CA ALA A 71 2.58 -1.22 -9.28
C ALA A 71 1.68 0.02 -9.35
N TYR A 72 0.99 0.32 -8.24
CA TYR A 72 0.12 1.48 -8.15
C TYR A 72 0.89 2.81 -8.02
N SER A 73 2.06 2.83 -7.34
CA SER A 73 2.92 4.03 -7.25
C SER A 73 3.41 4.46 -8.61
N HIS A 74 3.83 3.52 -9.46
CA HIS A 74 4.28 3.82 -10.81
C HIS A 74 3.18 4.48 -11.67
N PHE A 75 1.92 4.04 -11.55
CA PHE A 75 0.81 4.72 -12.21
C PHE A 75 0.57 6.14 -11.64
N SER A 76 0.55 6.26 -10.30
CA SER A 76 0.24 7.53 -9.65
C SER A 76 1.31 8.61 -9.87
N GLY A 77 2.57 8.22 -10.02
CA GLY A 77 3.69 9.12 -10.28
C GLY A 77 3.49 9.91 -11.58
N LYS A 78 2.94 9.27 -12.62
CA LYS A 78 2.64 9.90 -13.91
C LYS A 78 1.52 10.94 -13.86
N LEU A 79 0.74 10.99 -12.78
CA LEU A 79 -0.32 11.98 -12.60
C LEU A 79 0.20 13.30 -12.00
N LEU A 80 1.44 13.32 -11.48
CA LEU A 80 2.03 14.49 -10.84
C LEU A 80 2.92 15.25 -11.82
N GLU A 81 2.71 16.57 -11.91
CA GLU A 81 3.58 17.46 -12.69
C GLU A 81 4.82 17.86 -11.88
N LYS A 82 4.63 18.01 -10.56
CA LYS A 82 5.65 18.51 -9.64
C LYS A 82 5.44 17.97 -8.23
N THR A 83 6.49 18.07 -7.42
CA THR A 83 6.48 17.69 -6.00
C THR A 83 7.04 18.84 -5.16
N ASP A 84 6.60 18.93 -3.90
CA ASP A 84 7.12 19.87 -2.91
C ASP A 84 7.56 19.14 -1.62
N HIS A 85 8.12 19.88 -0.67
CA HIS A 85 8.64 19.30 0.57
C HIS A 85 7.57 18.57 1.40
N GLY A 86 6.34 19.10 1.46
CA GLY A 86 5.27 18.49 2.24
C GLY A 86 4.83 17.15 1.65
N TYR A 87 4.68 17.08 0.32
CA TYR A 87 4.37 15.83 -0.36
C TYR A 87 5.47 14.78 -0.17
N ASN A 88 6.74 15.20 -0.14
CA ASN A 88 7.86 14.29 0.12
C ASN A 88 7.80 13.70 1.54
N LEU A 89 7.49 14.50 2.56
CA LEU A 89 7.32 14.00 3.93
C LEU A 89 6.17 13.01 4.06
N LEU A 90 5.03 13.28 3.41
CA LEU A 90 3.90 12.34 3.36
C LEU A 90 4.27 11.04 2.64
N SER A 91 5.12 11.13 1.60
CA SER A 91 5.63 9.97 0.88
C SER A 91 6.56 9.12 1.76
N ILE A 92 7.39 9.74 2.62
CA ILE A 92 8.19 9.02 3.62
C ILE A 92 7.28 8.29 4.62
N GLY A 93 6.21 8.95 5.10
CA GLY A 93 5.21 8.31 5.97
C GLY A 93 4.53 7.10 5.32
N PHE A 94 4.16 7.24 4.04
CA PHE A 94 3.65 6.12 3.24
C PHE A 94 4.66 4.97 3.13
N LEU A 95 5.92 5.25 2.79
CA LEU A 95 6.96 4.22 2.64
C LEU A 95 7.23 3.49 3.97
N ALA A 96 7.27 4.23 5.08
CA ALA A 96 7.40 3.64 6.41
C ALA A 96 6.21 2.71 6.72
N ALA A 97 4.98 3.15 6.41
CA ALA A 97 3.78 2.34 6.59
C ALA A 97 3.81 1.05 5.73
N VAL A 98 4.23 1.13 4.46
CA VAL A 98 4.38 -0.08 3.62
C VAL A 98 5.44 -1.01 4.21
N SER A 99 6.58 -0.47 4.65
CA SER A 99 7.72 -1.28 5.14
C SER A 99 7.42 -2.13 6.38
N ILE A 100 6.45 -1.72 7.21
CA ILE A 100 6.07 -2.45 8.42
C ILE A 100 4.99 -3.52 8.16
N THR A 101 4.36 -3.53 6.97
CA THR A 101 3.32 -4.52 6.63
C THR A 101 3.73 -6.00 6.75
N PRO A 102 5.01 -6.40 6.57
CA PRO A 102 5.41 -7.78 6.80
C PRO A 102 5.38 -8.22 8.27
N PHE A 103 5.59 -7.30 9.21
CA PHE A 103 5.73 -7.60 10.64
C PHE A 103 4.57 -8.43 11.23
N PRO A 104 3.29 -8.07 11.02
CA PRO A 104 2.17 -8.87 11.55
C PRO A 104 1.74 -10.04 10.63
N ALA A 105 2.39 -10.25 9.48
CA ALA A 105 1.94 -11.24 8.49
C ALA A 105 2.07 -12.67 9.00
N ARG A 106 3.18 -13.01 9.68
CA ARG A 106 3.42 -14.36 10.21
C ARG A 106 2.44 -14.74 11.32
N PRO A 107 2.25 -13.92 12.38
CA PRO A 107 1.23 -14.20 13.39
C PRO A 107 -0.16 -14.34 12.79
N LEU A 108 -0.52 -13.55 11.78
CA LEU A 108 -1.80 -13.72 11.08
C LEU A 108 -1.91 -15.13 10.50
N VAL A 109 -0.92 -15.54 9.68
CA VAL A 109 -0.96 -16.82 8.97
C VAL A 109 -0.97 -18.01 9.92
N GLU A 110 -0.18 -17.97 11.00
CA GLU A 110 -0.13 -19.02 12.02
C GLU A 110 -1.51 -19.24 12.69
N HIS A 111 -2.27 -18.16 12.89
CA HIS A 111 -3.58 -18.20 13.56
C HIS A 111 -4.76 -18.17 12.58
N LEU A 112 -4.55 -18.40 11.27
CA LEU A 112 -5.65 -18.50 10.29
C LEU A 112 -6.53 -19.75 10.50
N GLY A 113 -6.06 -20.74 11.26
CA GLY A 113 -6.80 -21.97 11.56
C GLY A 113 -8.05 -21.76 12.42
N GLY A 114 -8.12 -20.66 13.18
CA GLY A 114 -9.24 -20.35 14.07
C GLY A 114 -9.00 -20.83 15.50
N ASP A 115 -8.17 -20.11 16.23
CA ASP A 115 -7.87 -20.31 17.65
C ASP A 115 -8.26 -19.05 18.47
N ALA A 116 -7.85 -19.00 19.73
CA ALA A 116 -8.16 -17.89 20.63
C ALA A 116 -7.49 -16.56 20.21
N GLU A 117 -6.39 -16.62 19.46
CA GLU A 117 -5.57 -15.46 19.09
C GLU A 117 -5.83 -14.97 17.66
N SER A 118 -6.64 -15.69 16.86
CA SER A 118 -7.00 -15.29 15.48
C SER A 118 -7.54 -13.86 15.39
N THR A 119 -8.36 -13.43 16.36
CA THR A 119 -8.90 -12.07 16.40
C THR A 119 -7.79 -11.05 16.64
N THR A 120 -6.88 -11.31 17.60
CA THR A 120 -5.73 -10.46 17.90
C THR A 120 -4.81 -10.32 16.70
N ALA A 121 -4.49 -11.44 16.05
CA ALA A 121 -3.63 -11.49 14.87
C ALA A 121 -4.26 -10.72 13.68
N ALA A 122 -5.56 -10.89 13.45
CA ALA A 122 -6.29 -10.16 12.42
C ALA A 122 -6.36 -8.65 12.69
N LEU A 123 -6.55 -8.23 13.94
CA LEU A 123 -6.54 -6.82 14.33
C LEU A 123 -5.17 -6.19 14.05
N TRP A 124 -4.08 -6.82 14.48
CA TRP A 124 -2.74 -6.30 14.22
C TRP A 124 -2.43 -6.22 12.73
N TYR A 125 -2.76 -7.26 11.97
CA TYR A 125 -2.51 -7.26 10.53
C TYR A 125 -3.34 -6.19 9.81
N LEU A 126 -4.66 -6.12 10.03
CA LEU A 126 -5.50 -5.14 9.35
C LEU A 126 -5.24 -3.71 9.82
N GLY A 127 -4.89 -3.52 11.10
CA GLY A 127 -4.52 -2.21 11.64
C GLY A 127 -3.27 -1.67 10.94
N VAL A 128 -2.24 -2.51 10.80
CA VAL A 128 -1.04 -2.15 10.04
C VAL A 128 -1.34 -1.99 8.55
N ALA A 129 -2.10 -2.90 7.92
CA ALA A 129 -2.43 -2.85 6.50
C ALA A 129 -3.33 -1.67 6.10
N ALA A 130 -4.09 -1.08 7.04
CA ALA A 130 -4.86 0.14 6.82
C ALA A 130 -3.99 1.41 6.74
N THR A 131 -2.79 1.38 7.35
CA THR A 131 -1.93 2.57 7.44
C THR A 131 -1.40 3.05 6.09
N PRO A 132 -0.90 2.21 5.15
CA PRO A 132 -0.39 2.72 3.88
C PRO A 132 -1.52 3.27 3.00
N ALA A 133 -2.71 2.66 3.03
CA ALA A 133 -3.89 3.20 2.34
C ALA A 133 -4.28 4.58 2.88
N THR A 134 -4.18 4.78 4.19
CA THR A 134 -4.43 6.08 4.84
C THR A 134 -3.39 7.12 4.42
N TRP A 135 -2.09 6.79 4.50
CA TRP A 135 -1.03 7.68 4.04
C TRP A 135 -1.13 8.00 2.55
N TRP A 136 -1.55 7.03 1.73
CA TRP A 136 -1.82 7.23 0.31
C TRP A 136 -2.95 8.22 0.06
N PHE A 137 -4.03 8.13 0.84
CA PHE A 137 -5.12 9.09 0.74
C PHE A 137 -4.67 10.49 1.18
N LEU A 138 -3.96 10.61 2.30
CA LEU A 138 -3.48 11.89 2.83
C LEU A 138 -2.52 12.59 1.84
N ARG A 139 -1.55 11.87 1.27
CA ARG A 139 -0.64 12.43 0.25
C ARG A 139 -1.40 12.91 -0.99
N TRP A 140 -2.46 12.20 -1.40
CA TRP A 140 -3.26 12.58 -2.56
C TRP A 140 -4.12 13.83 -2.31
N VAL A 141 -4.79 13.89 -1.15
CA VAL A 141 -5.54 15.09 -0.74
C VAL A 141 -4.61 16.30 -0.64
N TYR A 142 -3.42 16.13 -0.05
CA TYR A 142 -2.42 17.17 -0.02
C TYR A 142 -2.00 17.63 -1.43
N ALA A 143 -1.67 16.68 -2.31
CA ALA A 143 -1.26 16.98 -3.68
C ALA A 143 -2.33 17.75 -4.46
N THR A 144 -3.58 17.31 -4.38
CA THR A 144 -4.72 17.98 -5.06
C THR A 144 -4.99 19.37 -4.49
N ALA A 145 -4.91 19.55 -3.16
CA ALA A 145 -5.06 20.86 -2.51
C ALA A 145 -3.94 21.85 -2.87
N ARG A 146 -2.74 21.36 -3.18
CA ARG A 146 -1.57 22.16 -3.57
C ARG A 146 -1.40 22.32 -5.08
N GLY A 147 -2.28 21.72 -5.89
CA GLY A 147 -2.20 21.78 -7.35
C GLY A 147 -0.93 21.12 -7.92
N LEU A 148 -0.49 20.01 -7.32
CA LEU A 148 0.66 19.22 -7.77
C LEU A 148 0.35 18.27 -8.96
N PRO A 149 -0.89 17.73 -9.11
CA PRO A 149 -1.25 16.93 -10.28
C PRO A 149 -1.19 17.72 -11.59
N ASP A 150 -1.01 17.01 -12.70
CA ASP A 150 -1.01 17.56 -14.06
C ASP A 150 -2.28 18.39 -14.32
N ARG A 151 -2.07 19.68 -14.63
CA ARG A 151 -3.13 20.67 -14.87
C ARG A 151 -4.05 20.34 -16.04
N ARG A 152 -3.62 19.46 -16.94
CA ARG A 152 -4.39 18.95 -18.08
C ARG A 152 -5.45 17.94 -17.67
N LEU A 153 -5.36 17.34 -16.47
CA LEU A 153 -6.36 16.40 -15.97
C LEU A 153 -7.70 17.10 -15.71
N THR A 154 -8.79 16.39 -15.99
CA THR A 154 -10.14 16.88 -15.68
C THR A 154 -10.40 16.87 -14.16
N GLU A 155 -11.16 17.86 -13.68
CA GLU A 155 -11.58 17.92 -12.27
C GLU A 155 -12.44 16.72 -11.87
N ALA A 156 -13.28 16.24 -12.80
CA ALA A 156 -14.08 15.03 -12.61
C ALA A 156 -13.20 13.79 -12.35
N TYR A 157 -12.11 13.63 -13.09
CA TYR A 157 -11.15 12.56 -12.89
C TYR A 157 -10.45 12.68 -11.53
N LEU A 158 -9.94 13.87 -11.19
CA LEU A 158 -9.30 14.11 -9.89
C LEU A 158 -10.25 13.81 -8.71
N ARG A 159 -11.51 14.25 -8.81
CA ARG A 159 -12.55 13.96 -7.80
C ARG A 159 -12.84 12.47 -7.69
N SER A 160 -12.94 11.76 -8.82
CA SER A 160 -13.18 10.31 -8.82
C SER A 160 -12.05 9.55 -8.14
N LEU A 161 -10.78 9.94 -8.36
CA LEU A 161 -9.63 9.36 -7.69
C LEU A 161 -9.61 9.67 -6.19
N THR A 162 -9.92 10.91 -5.80
CA THR A 162 -10.00 11.29 -4.38
C THR A 162 -11.05 10.45 -3.66
N ILE A 163 -12.23 10.28 -4.25
CA ILE A 163 -13.29 9.42 -3.70
C ILE A 163 -12.81 7.97 -3.64
N LYS A 164 -12.21 7.43 -4.71
CA LYS A 164 -11.69 6.06 -4.72
C LYS A 164 -10.68 5.82 -3.60
N TYR A 165 -9.70 6.70 -3.43
CA TYR A 165 -8.69 6.57 -2.37
C TYR A 165 -9.27 6.71 -0.96
N GLY A 166 -10.21 7.65 -0.78
CA GLY A 166 -10.94 7.78 0.48
C GLY A 166 -11.74 6.52 0.81
N LEU A 167 -12.46 5.97 -0.18
CA LEU A 167 -13.22 4.73 -0.03
C LEU A 167 -12.31 3.53 0.27
N THR A 168 -11.16 3.40 -0.39
CA THR A 168 -10.20 2.33 -0.09
C THR A 168 -9.69 2.43 1.34
N ALA A 169 -9.24 3.62 1.79
CA ALA A 169 -8.78 3.81 3.17
C ALA A 169 -9.89 3.52 4.18
N ALA A 170 -11.11 4.01 3.93
CA ALA A 170 -12.28 3.74 4.77
C ALA A 170 -12.64 2.25 4.79
N ALA A 171 -12.52 1.54 3.67
CA ALA A 171 -12.83 0.12 3.58
C ALA A 171 -11.85 -0.75 4.38
N TYR A 172 -10.55 -0.40 4.41
CA TYR A 172 -9.59 -1.07 5.30
C TYR A 172 -9.92 -0.86 6.78
N TRP A 173 -10.27 0.36 7.19
CA TRP A 173 -10.68 0.63 8.57
C TRP A 173 -12.03 -0.01 8.93
N ALA A 174 -12.97 -0.08 7.97
CA ALA A 174 -14.21 -0.82 8.14
C ALA A 174 -13.92 -2.33 8.30
N ALA A 175 -13.03 -2.89 7.49
CA ALA A 175 -12.59 -4.28 7.60
C ALA A 175 -11.93 -4.56 8.96
N PHE A 176 -11.09 -3.64 9.46
CA PHE A 176 -10.57 -3.69 10.83
C PHE A 176 -11.70 -3.68 11.87
N GLY A 177 -12.70 -2.81 11.72
CA GLY A 177 -13.87 -2.78 12.59
C GLY A 177 -14.69 -4.07 12.57
N LEU A 178 -14.80 -4.73 11.41
CA LEU A 178 -15.51 -6.01 11.27
C LEU A 178 -14.84 -7.15 12.04
N VAL A 179 -13.54 -7.03 12.35
CA VAL A 179 -12.81 -8.05 13.12
C VAL A 179 -13.40 -8.25 14.52
N PHE A 180 -13.93 -7.19 15.14
CA PHE A 180 -14.55 -7.28 16.47
C PHE A 180 -15.82 -8.16 16.50
N TRP A 181 -16.49 -8.36 15.36
CA TRP A 181 -17.61 -9.27 15.23
C TRP A 181 -17.18 -10.62 14.64
N ASN A 182 -16.38 -10.58 13.58
CA ASN A 182 -15.90 -11.78 12.90
C ASN A 182 -14.61 -11.46 12.13
N TRP A 183 -13.48 -11.93 12.66
CA TRP A 183 -12.15 -11.73 12.07
C TRP A 183 -12.06 -12.23 10.61
N ARG A 184 -12.75 -13.33 10.26
CA ARG A 184 -12.76 -13.85 8.88
C ARG A 184 -13.43 -12.88 7.93
N VAL A 185 -14.55 -12.29 8.34
CA VAL A 185 -15.27 -11.30 7.52
C VAL A 185 -14.41 -10.07 7.28
N GLY A 186 -13.72 -9.59 8.32
CA GLY A 186 -12.75 -8.50 8.19
C GLY A 186 -11.62 -8.82 7.19
N LEU A 187 -10.98 -9.99 7.31
CA LEU A 187 -9.92 -10.40 6.39
C LEU A 187 -10.41 -10.59 4.96
N ILE A 188 -11.59 -11.19 4.75
CA ILE A 188 -12.17 -11.37 3.42
C ILE A 188 -12.47 -10.01 2.78
N ALA A 189 -13.07 -9.09 3.55
CA ALA A 189 -13.36 -7.74 3.07
C ALA A 189 -12.08 -7.01 2.66
N ALA A 190 -11.05 -7.01 3.52
CA ALA A 190 -9.76 -6.42 3.20
C ALA A 190 -9.11 -7.08 1.97
N GLY A 191 -9.12 -8.42 1.91
CA GLY A 191 -8.58 -9.18 0.79
C GLY A 191 -9.25 -8.82 -0.55
N ILE A 192 -10.57 -8.67 -0.58
CA ILE A 192 -11.31 -8.21 -1.78
C ILE A 192 -10.83 -6.81 -2.20
N VAL A 193 -10.70 -5.88 -1.25
CA VAL A 193 -10.19 -4.53 -1.53
C VAL A 193 -8.77 -4.60 -2.09
N THR A 194 -7.87 -5.35 -1.45
CA THR A 194 -6.48 -5.52 -1.91
C THR A 194 -6.41 -6.09 -3.32
N LEU A 195 -7.11 -7.19 -3.59
CA LEU A 195 -7.06 -7.88 -4.88
C LEU A 195 -7.70 -7.06 -6.00
N SER A 196 -8.63 -6.14 -5.70
CA SER A 196 -9.18 -5.22 -6.70
C SER A 196 -8.11 -4.32 -7.35
N TYR A 197 -6.98 -4.10 -6.68
CA TYR A 197 -5.85 -3.31 -7.19
C TYR A 197 -4.95 -4.07 -8.16
N ILE A 198 -5.17 -5.37 -8.38
CA ILE A 198 -4.54 -6.11 -9.50
C ILE A 198 -5.02 -5.54 -10.84
N VAL A 199 -6.27 -5.07 -10.90
CA VAL A 199 -6.84 -4.49 -12.11
C VAL A 199 -6.23 -3.09 -12.31
N PRO A 200 -5.71 -2.79 -13.51
CA PRO A 200 -5.14 -1.48 -13.80
C PRO A 200 -6.14 -0.35 -13.54
N PRO A 201 -5.69 0.80 -13.01
CA PRO A 201 -6.54 1.96 -12.85
C PRO A 201 -7.07 2.48 -14.20
N ALA A 202 -8.20 3.17 -14.15
CA ALA A 202 -8.80 3.80 -15.32
C ALA A 202 -7.82 4.79 -15.98
N LYS A 203 -7.89 4.90 -17.31
CA LYS A 203 -7.05 5.81 -18.07
C LYS A 203 -7.29 7.27 -17.63
N PRO A 204 -6.25 8.10 -17.51
CA PRO A 204 -6.41 9.51 -17.21
C PRO A 204 -7.28 10.20 -18.25
N THR A 205 -8.22 11.04 -17.80
CA THR A 205 -9.06 11.85 -18.68
C THR A 205 -8.58 13.29 -18.66
N TYR A 206 -8.21 13.80 -19.83
CA TYR A 206 -7.68 15.15 -20.03
C TYR A 206 -8.77 16.13 -20.47
N LYS A 207 -8.54 17.43 -20.24
CA LYS A 207 -9.44 18.49 -20.72
C LYS A 207 -9.45 18.50 -22.26
N PRO A 208 -10.58 18.84 -22.91
CA PRO A 208 -10.75 18.74 -24.36
C PRO A 208 -9.67 19.43 -25.20
N ASP A 209 -9.07 20.51 -24.69
CA ASP A 209 -8.05 21.29 -25.39
C ASP A 209 -6.61 20.74 -25.23
N TYR A 210 -6.45 19.62 -24.52
CA TYR A 210 -5.15 19.06 -24.10
C TYR A 210 -5.08 17.53 -24.26
N GLU A 211 -5.80 16.94 -25.21
CA GLU A 211 -5.55 15.54 -25.58
C GLU A 211 -4.07 15.40 -25.97
N PRO A 212 -3.31 14.49 -25.35
CA PRO A 212 -1.97 14.20 -25.81
C PRO A 212 -2.06 13.70 -27.25
N GLU A 213 -1.30 14.31 -28.17
CA GLU A 213 -1.12 13.74 -29.51
C GLU A 213 -0.76 12.27 -29.33
N ASN A 214 -1.61 11.38 -29.84
CA ASN A 214 -1.42 9.94 -29.75
C ASN A 214 -0.07 9.61 -30.39
N GLY A 215 0.94 9.32 -29.56
CA GLY A 215 2.20 8.69 -29.97
C GLY A 215 2.05 7.19 -30.02
#